data_AF-A0A9E4JKS6-F1
#
_entry.id   AF-A0A9E4JKS6-F1
#
_cell.length_a   1.000
_cell.length_b   1.000
_cell.length_c   1.000
_cell.angle_alpha   90.00
_cell.angle_beta   90.00
_cell.angle_gamma   90.00
#
_symmetry.space_group_name_H-M   'P 1'
#
loop_
_entity.id
_entity.type
_entity.pdbx_description
1 polymer ?
#
loop_
_entity_poly.entity_id
_entity_poly.type
_entity_poly.pdbx_seq_one_letter_code
_entity_poly.pdbx_strand_id
1 'polypeptide(L)'
;MADLIKPIAPSSFYLEFDGLTDLVFKSVTLPEYKPKVTGGEAVIGTTKDGKSIRQINSGGFEGLFTFDCTCVASLTGSSASKKMYEWFEKCLPTSDGGKGQWKNNKKTGKISAYDSDSELVAMWEFSEAWPSKYKCADLDVTQDAYLEEIFTITCEKFNRTK
;
A
#
# COMPACT_ATOMS: atom_id res chain seq x y z
N MET A 1 0.80 12.78 35.31
CA MET A 1 0.75 13.63 34.11
C MET A 1 0.06 12.81 33.04
N ALA A 2 -0.91 13.39 32.32
CA ALA A 2 -1.46 12.71 31.17
C ALA A 2 -0.35 12.58 30.12
N ASP A 3 -0.15 11.38 29.57
CA ASP A 3 0.77 11.18 28.46
C ASP A 3 0.39 12.15 27.34
N LEU A 4 1.35 12.98 26.93
CA LEU A 4 1.20 13.83 25.76
C LEU A 4 1.03 12.90 24.56
N ILE A 5 -0.13 13.00 23.90
CA ILE A 5 -0.36 12.33 22.63
C ILE A 5 0.69 12.88 21.65
N LYS A 6 1.70 12.07 21.32
CA LYS A 6 2.69 12.40 20.29
C LYS A 6 2.04 12.17 18.91
N PRO A 7 1.69 13.21 18.15
CA PRO A 7 1.07 13.03 16.84
C PRO A 7 2.09 12.47 15.84
N ILE A 8 1.65 11.57 14.97
CA ILE A 8 2.45 11.05 13.86
C ILE A 8 2.55 12.14 12.80
N ALA A 9 3.77 12.52 12.42
CA ALA A 9 3.98 13.46 11.32
C ALA A 9 3.85 12.71 9.99
N PRO A 10 2.88 13.06 9.11
CA PRO A 10 2.69 12.35 7.84
C PRO A 10 3.87 12.54 6.87
N SER A 11 4.72 13.54 7.10
CA SER A 11 5.93 13.82 6.32
C SER A 11 7.12 12.94 6.69
N SER A 12 7.07 12.24 7.82
CA SER A 12 8.20 11.46 8.34
C SER A 12 7.89 9.98 8.23
N PHE A 13 8.22 9.37 7.09
CA PHE A 13 8.01 7.95 6.84
C PHE A 13 9.17 7.31 6.09
N TYR A 14 9.26 5.99 6.17
CA TYR A 14 10.20 5.18 5.41
C TYR A 14 9.52 3.90 4.93
N LEU A 15 9.62 3.63 3.63
CA LEU A 15 9.09 2.43 2.99
C LEU A 15 10.27 1.58 2.50
N GLU A 16 10.29 0.32 2.91
CA GLU A 16 11.31 -0.63 2.47
C GLU A 16 10.69 -1.95 2.03
N PHE A 17 11.36 -2.58 1.07
CA PHE A 17 11.03 -3.91 0.60
C PHE A 17 12.26 -4.80 0.74
N ASP A 18 12.04 -6.09 0.93
CA ASP A 18 13.11 -7.06 1.07
C ASP A 18 14.05 -7.06 -0.16
N GLY A 19 15.33 -6.79 0.07
CA GLY A 19 16.35 -6.61 -0.97
C GLY A 19 16.28 -5.28 -1.75
N LEU A 20 15.43 -4.34 -1.37
CA LEU A 20 15.37 -2.97 -1.91
C LEU A 20 15.37 -1.96 -0.74
N THR A 21 16.57 -1.62 -0.28
CA THR A 21 16.79 -0.62 0.77
C THR A 21 17.09 0.76 0.18
N ASP A 22 16.94 1.78 1.03
CA ASP A 22 17.32 3.17 0.76
C ASP A 22 16.55 3.79 -0.41
N LEU A 23 15.30 3.35 -0.59
CA LEU A 23 14.39 3.94 -1.57
C LEU A 23 13.76 5.20 -1.01
N VAL A 24 13.88 6.30 -1.76
CA VAL A 24 13.27 7.58 -1.40
C VAL A 24 11.94 7.73 -2.12
N PHE A 25 10.86 7.88 -1.35
CA PHE A 25 9.51 8.11 -1.85
C PHE A 25 9.03 9.49 -1.44
N LYS A 26 8.25 10.13 -2.32
CA LYS A 26 7.58 11.41 -2.06
C LYS A 26 6.33 11.22 -1.20
N SER A 27 5.56 10.17 -1.46
CA SER A 27 4.34 9.85 -0.71
C SER A 27 4.04 8.36 -0.78
N VAL A 28 3.40 7.84 0.26
CA VAL A 28 2.89 6.46 0.31
C VAL A 28 1.47 6.51 0.89
N THR A 29 0.52 5.86 0.23
CA THR A 29 -0.82 5.65 0.80
C THR A 29 -0.81 4.43 1.71
N LEU A 30 -1.67 4.42 2.71
CA LEU A 30 -1.85 3.25 3.56
C LEU A 30 -3.04 2.43 3.03
N PRO A 31 -2.94 1.10 2.99
CA PRO A 31 -4.06 0.25 2.60
C PRO A 31 -5.30 0.50 3.44
N GLU A 32 -6.46 0.59 2.79
CA GLU A 32 -7.73 0.65 3.49
C GLU A 32 -8.10 -0.72 4.06
N TYR A 33 -8.17 -0.81 5.38
CA TYR A 33 -8.65 -2.00 6.08
C TYR A 33 -10.19 -2.00 6.07
N LYS A 34 -10.79 -2.50 4.99
CA LYS A 34 -12.26 -2.66 4.87
C LYS A 34 -12.66 -4.08 5.26
N PRO A 35 -13.12 -4.34 6.50
CA PRO A 35 -13.68 -5.64 6.85
C PRO A 35 -14.90 -5.88 5.96
N LYS A 36 -14.92 -7.01 5.24
CA LYS A 36 -16.08 -7.38 4.45
C LYS A 36 -17.18 -7.81 5.41
N VAL A 37 -18.26 -7.06 5.42
CA VAL A 37 -19.44 -7.40 6.20
C VAL A 37 -20.36 -8.20 5.28
N THR A 38 -20.50 -9.50 5.51
CA THR A 38 -21.40 -10.35 4.71
C THR A 38 -22.71 -10.52 5.47
N GLY A 39 -23.85 -10.26 4.81
CA GLY A 39 -25.19 -10.51 5.39
C GLY A 39 -26.04 -9.28 5.70
N GLY A 40 -25.64 -8.06 5.28
CA GLY A 40 -26.46 -6.86 5.45
C GLY A 40 -27.80 -6.88 4.71
N GLU A 41 -27.97 -7.79 3.74
CA GLU A 41 -29.16 -7.91 2.89
C GLU A 41 -30.11 -9.05 3.27
N ALA A 42 -29.71 -9.98 4.14
CA ALA A 42 -30.58 -11.09 4.54
C ALA A 42 -31.31 -10.76 5.84
N VAL A 43 -32.65 -10.60 5.77
CA VAL A 43 -33.52 -10.60 6.95
C VAL A 43 -33.59 -12.03 7.47
N ILE A 44 -33.21 -12.26 8.72
CA ILE A 44 -33.04 -13.62 9.28
C ILE A 44 -34.31 -14.08 10.01
N GLY A 45 -35.22 -13.15 10.25
CA GLY A 45 -36.56 -13.41 10.73
C GLY A 45 -37.32 -12.12 11.02
N THR A 46 -38.62 -12.26 11.23
CA THR A 46 -39.53 -11.21 11.70
C THR A 46 -39.99 -11.54 13.12
N THR A 47 -40.05 -10.51 13.97
CA THR A 47 -40.62 -10.65 15.33
C THR A 47 -42.12 -10.39 15.33
N LYS A 48 -42.76 -10.56 16.50
CA LYS A 48 -44.09 -10.00 16.77
C LYS A 48 -44.12 -8.51 16.35
N ASP A 49 -45.19 -8.09 15.68
CA ASP A 49 -45.36 -6.77 15.05
C ASP A 49 -44.54 -6.49 13.77
N GLY A 50 -44.05 -7.53 13.08
CA GLY A 50 -43.51 -7.40 11.70
C GLY A 50 -42.16 -6.68 11.60
N LYS A 51 -41.45 -6.48 12.72
CA LYS A 51 -40.13 -5.86 12.73
C LYS A 51 -39.06 -6.85 12.24
N SER A 52 -38.31 -6.46 11.22
CA SER A 52 -37.22 -7.27 10.65
C SER A 52 -35.99 -7.24 11.54
N ILE A 53 -35.46 -8.42 11.90
CA ILE A 53 -34.14 -8.55 12.55
C ILE A 53 -33.10 -8.83 11.47
N ARG A 54 -32.00 -8.07 11.52
CA ARG A 54 -30.81 -8.26 10.69
C ARG A 54 -29.68 -8.75 11.59
N GLN A 55 -28.95 -9.80 11.20
CA GLN A 55 -27.69 -10.20 11.85
C GLN A 55 -26.58 -9.94 10.85
N ILE A 56 -25.59 -9.20 11.30
CA ILE A 56 -24.38 -8.94 10.57
C ILE A 56 -23.36 -9.99 11.00
N ASN A 57 -22.95 -10.86 10.09
CA ASN A 57 -21.83 -11.78 10.33
C ASN A 57 -20.56 -11.16 9.72
N SER A 58 -19.41 -11.23 10.41
CA SER A 58 -18.14 -10.81 9.84
C SER A 58 -17.80 -11.73 8.67
N GLY A 59 -17.81 -11.21 7.45
CA GLY A 59 -17.69 -11.96 6.20
C GLY A 59 -16.28 -12.35 5.79
N GLY A 60 -15.30 -12.14 6.68
CA GLY A 60 -13.87 -12.22 6.35
C GLY A 60 -13.33 -10.91 5.76
N PHE A 61 -12.12 -10.97 5.22
CA PHE A 61 -11.45 -9.85 4.55
C PHE A 61 -11.52 -10.06 3.03
N GLU A 62 -11.72 -8.98 2.27
CA GLU A 62 -11.61 -9.05 0.81
C GLU A 62 -10.13 -9.12 0.43
N GLY A 63 -9.83 -10.02 -0.52
CA GLY A 63 -8.48 -10.39 -0.90
C GLY A 63 -7.66 -9.22 -1.43
N LEU A 64 -6.36 -9.32 -1.18
CA LEU A 64 -5.30 -8.43 -1.67
C LEU A 64 -5.45 -6.96 -1.25
N PHE A 65 -4.55 -6.51 -0.39
CA PHE A 65 -4.44 -5.11 0.00
C PHE A 65 -3.62 -4.36 -1.05
N THR A 66 -4.05 -3.14 -1.39
CA THR A 66 -3.32 -2.27 -2.30
C THR A 66 -2.92 -0.96 -1.64
N PHE A 67 -1.75 -0.45 -2.01
CA PHE A 67 -1.30 0.90 -1.69
C PHE A 67 -0.48 1.47 -2.84
N ASP A 68 -0.42 2.79 -2.90
CA ASP A 68 0.33 3.53 -3.91
C ASP A 68 1.57 4.14 -3.26
N CYS A 69 2.69 4.07 -3.96
CA CYS A 69 3.91 4.78 -3.60
C CYS A 69 4.35 5.65 -4.78
N THR A 70 4.61 6.92 -4.49
CA THR A 70 5.00 7.92 -5.48
C THR A 70 6.47 8.25 -5.30
N CYS A 71 7.25 8.22 -6.36
CA CYS A 71 8.63 8.69 -6.39
C CYS A 71 8.84 9.68 -7.54
N VAL A 72 9.92 10.45 -7.45
CA VAL A 72 10.34 11.31 -8.56
C VAL A 72 11.06 10.46 -9.61
N ALA A 73 10.71 10.65 -10.88
CA ALA A 73 11.30 9.94 -12.00
C ALA A 73 12.81 10.19 -12.04
N SER A 74 13.60 9.13 -12.13
CA SER A 74 15.05 9.22 -12.22
C SER A 74 15.65 7.98 -12.85
N LEU A 75 16.60 8.17 -13.75
CA LEU A 75 17.33 7.06 -14.41
C LEU A 75 18.56 6.61 -13.62
N THR A 76 18.82 7.23 -12.47
CA THR A 76 19.97 6.89 -11.62
C THR A 76 19.80 5.47 -11.07
N GLY A 77 20.85 4.64 -11.15
CA GLY A 77 20.85 3.24 -10.70
C GLY A 77 20.34 3.01 -9.28
N SER A 78 20.59 3.97 -8.37
CA SER A 78 20.18 3.90 -6.97
C SER A 78 18.78 4.43 -6.70
N SER A 79 18.14 5.08 -7.66
CA SER A 79 16.85 5.75 -7.47
C SER A 79 15.69 4.76 -7.27
N ALA A 80 14.67 5.20 -6.54
CA ALA A 80 13.43 4.44 -6.37
C ALA A 80 12.74 4.16 -7.72
N SER A 81 12.63 5.18 -8.57
CA SER A 81 12.07 5.08 -9.93
C SER A 81 12.62 3.88 -10.71
N LYS A 82 13.95 3.82 -10.90
CA LYS A 82 14.57 2.73 -11.66
C LYS A 82 14.42 1.37 -10.97
N LYS A 83 14.70 1.27 -9.67
CA LYS A 83 14.62 -0.01 -8.93
C LYS A 83 13.20 -0.57 -8.87
N MET A 84 12.20 0.31 -8.70
CA MET A 84 10.79 -0.07 -8.70
C MET A 84 10.32 -0.48 -10.09
N TYR A 85 10.76 0.23 -11.14
CA TYR A 85 10.47 -0.15 -12.52
C TYR A 85 11.09 -1.50 -12.90
N GLU A 86 12.35 -1.76 -12.52
CA GLU A 86 13.00 -3.07 -12.73
C GLU A 86 12.28 -4.20 -11.99
N TRP A 87 11.77 -3.92 -10.79
CA TRP A 87 10.94 -4.87 -10.05
C TRP A 87 9.59 -5.11 -10.74
N PHE A 88 8.96 -4.04 -11.25
CA PHE A 88 7.73 -4.11 -12.02
C PHE A 88 7.89 -4.95 -13.29
N GLU A 89 8.93 -4.73 -14.09
CA GLU A 89 9.23 -5.50 -15.30
C GLU A 89 9.43 -7.00 -14.99
N LYS A 90 10.05 -7.34 -13.85
CA LYS A 90 10.22 -8.73 -13.43
C LYS A 90 8.89 -9.42 -13.11
N CYS A 91 7.96 -8.67 -12.51
CA CYS A 91 6.63 -9.17 -12.13
C CYS A 91 5.64 -9.18 -13.30
N LEU A 92 5.81 -8.30 -14.28
CA LEU A 92 4.93 -8.16 -15.43
C LEU A 92 4.92 -9.44 -16.28
N PRO A 93 3.76 -9.88 -16.81
CA PRO A 93 3.67 -11.04 -17.69
C PRO A 93 4.55 -10.89 -18.93
N THR A 94 5.04 -12.02 -19.46
CA THR A 94 5.82 -12.03 -20.71
C THR A 94 5.00 -11.56 -21.92
N SER A 95 3.67 -11.73 -21.89
CA SER A 95 2.76 -11.22 -22.93
C SER A 95 2.78 -9.69 -23.03
N ASP A 96 3.05 -9.01 -21.93
CA ASP A 96 3.06 -7.54 -21.82
C ASP A 96 4.49 -6.97 -21.83
N GLY A 97 5.47 -7.78 -22.24
CA GLY A 97 6.88 -7.38 -22.33
C GLY A 97 7.68 -7.50 -21.02
N GLY A 98 7.12 -8.14 -20.00
CA GLY A 98 7.81 -8.43 -18.74
C GLY A 98 8.55 -9.77 -18.73
N LYS A 99 9.00 -10.19 -17.55
CA LYS A 99 9.73 -11.47 -17.37
C LYS A 99 8.87 -12.61 -16.85
N GLY A 100 7.63 -12.35 -16.46
CA GLY A 100 6.69 -13.35 -15.94
C GLY A 100 7.16 -14.03 -14.65
N GLN A 101 8.10 -13.43 -13.93
CA GLN A 101 8.72 -14.02 -12.73
C GLN A 101 8.02 -13.56 -11.45
N TRP A 102 6.73 -13.22 -11.53
CA TRP A 102 5.90 -12.70 -10.43
C TRP A 102 6.06 -13.51 -9.13
N LYS A 103 5.92 -14.84 -9.20
CA LYS A 103 5.99 -15.72 -8.04
C LYS A 103 7.32 -15.64 -7.29
N ASN A 104 8.43 -15.46 -8.01
CA ASN A 104 9.78 -15.42 -7.44
C ASN A 104 10.22 -14.00 -7.06
N ASN A 105 9.43 -12.99 -7.40
CA ASN A 105 9.72 -11.59 -7.14
C ASN A 105 8.72 -10.95 -6.17
N LYS A 106 7.88 -11.75 -5.50
CA LYS A 106 7.12 -11.26 -4.35
C LYS A 106 8.09 -10.84 -3.24
N LYS A 107 7.85 -9.69 -2.64
CA LYS A 107 8.67 -9.14 -1.55
C LYS A 107 7.83 -8.87 -0.32
N THR A 108 8.42 -9.07 0.85
CA THR A 108 7.87 -8.58 2.12
C THR A 108 8.46 -7.19 2.37
N GLY A 109 7.77 -6.35 3.10
CA GLY A 109 8.26 -5.01 3.41
C GLY A 109 7.51 -4.37 4.56
N LYS A 110 7.90 -3.15 4.86
CA LYS A 110 7.29 -2.37 5.95
C LYS A 110 7.27 -0.88 5.65
N ILE A 111 6.26 -0.22 6.19
CA ILE A 111 6.11 1.23 6.23
C ILE A 111 6.30 1.63 7.69
N SER A 112 7.30 2.47 7.93
CA SER A 112 7.62 3.02 9.25
C SER A 112 7.26 4.49 9.26
N ALA A 113 6.52 4.95 10.27
CA ALA A 113 6.24 6.37 10.48
C ALA A 113 6.85 6.86 11.80
N TYR A 114 7.36 8.09 11.75
CA TYR A 114 8.12 8.71 12.83
C TYR A 114 7.43 9.97 13.36
N ASP A 115 7.70 10.32 14.61
CA ASP A 115 7.27 11.59 15.18
C ASP A 115 8.26 12.74 14.91
N SER A 116 8.01 13.88 15.55
CA SER A 116 8.86 15.07 15.47
C SER A 116 10.24 14.89 16.11
N ASP A 117 10.40 13.88 16.98
CA ASP A 117 11.65 13.53 17.66
C ASP A 117 12.42 12.42 16.90
N SER A 118 11.95 12.04 15.70
CA SER A 118 12.48 10.92 14.90
C SER A 118 12.33 9.55 15.55
N GLU A 119 11.42 9.41 16.52
CA GLU A 119 11.10 8.11 17.13
C GLU A 119 10.06 7.36 16.29
N LEU A 120 10.23 6.05 16.17
CA LEU A 120 9.26 5.19 15.47
C LEU A 120 7.95 5.11 16.27
N VAL A 121 6.86 5.66 15.72
CA VAL A 121 5.55 5.70 16.38
C VAL A 121 4.56 4.69 15.81
N ALA A 122 4.62 4.43 14.49
CA ALA A 122 3.75 3.43 13.87
C ALA A 122 4.52 2.60 12.84
N MET A 123 4.15 1.32 12.74
CA MET A 123 4.70 0.41 11.74
C MET A 123 3.60 -0.43 11.13
N TRP A 124 3.65 -0.54 9.80
CA TRP A 124 2.82 -1.43 9.01
C TRP A 124 3.69 -2.41 8.24
N GLU A 125 3.46 -3.69 8.46
CA GLU A 125 4.18 -4.77 7.80
C GLU A 125 3.27 -5.41 6.76
N PHE A 126 3.84 -5.71 5.59
CA PHE A 126 3.14 -6.40 4.53
C PHE A 126 3.97 -7.54 3.97
N SER A 127 3.31 -8.62 3.59
CA SER A 127 3.97 -9.82 3.05
C SER A 127 3.43 -10.17 1.68
N GLU A 128 4.28 -10.82 0.89
CA GLU A 128 3.93 -11.29 -0.45
C GLU A 128 3.42 -10.16 -1.35
N ALA A 129 4.16 -9.05 -1.39
CA ALA A 129 3.81 -7.88 -2.18
C ALA A 129 4.45 -7.91 -3.57
N TRP A 130 3.77 -7.29 -4.54
CA TRP A 130 4.28 -7.06 -5.89
C TRP A 130 3.71 -5.75 -6.46
N PRO A 131 4.43 -5.06 -7.35
CA PRO A 131 3.90 -3.94 -8.11
C PRO A 131 2.92 -4.46 -9.16
N SER A 132 1.66 -4.01 -9.08
CA SER A 132 0.58 -4.43 -9.98
C SER A 132 0.26 -3.37 -11.04
N LYS A 133 0.65 -2.11 -10.79
CA LYS A 133 0.42 -1.00 -11.72
C LYS A 133 1.55 0.00 -11.65
N TYR A 134 1.83 0.60 -12.80
CA TYR A 134 2.74 1.74 -12.96
C TYR A 134 2.01 2.86 -13.70
N LYS A 135 2.15 4.10 -13.21
CA LYS A 135 1.66 5.31 -13.88
C LYS A 135 2.73 6.38 -13.81
N CYS A 136 3.12 6.92 -14.96
CA CYS A 136 3.91 8.14 -15.03
C CYS A 136 2.99 9.35 -15.19
N ALA A 137 3.37 10.49 -14.61
CA ALA A 137 2.75 11.77 -14.92
C ALA A 137 2.99 12.17 -16.38
N ASP A 138 2.13 13.05 -16.90
CA ASP A 138 2.21 13.52 -18.29
C ASP A 138 3.38 14.50 -18.48
N LEU A 139 3.96 14.51 -19.69
CA LEU A 139 5.02 15.44 -20.05
C LEU A 139 4.41 16.74 -20.57
N ASP A 140 4.52 17.81 -19.78
CA ASP A 140 3.97 19.12 -20.10
C ASP A 140 5.02 20.21 -19.78
N VAL A 141 5.32 21.04 -20.77
CA VAL A 141 6.29 22.14 -20.66
C VAL A 141 5.82 23.26 -19.72
N THR A 142 4.53 23.29 -19.37
CA THR A 142 3.94 24.27 -18.46
C THR A 142 3.92 23.83 -17.00
N GLN A 143 4.33 22.59 -16.70
CA GLN A 143 4.43 22.07 -15.34
C GLN A 143 5.73 22.52 -14.66
N ASP A 144 5.62 23.11 -13.47
CA ASP A 144 6.77 23.52 -12.64
C ASP A 144 7.28 22.41 -11.69
N ALA A 145 6.55 21.30 -11.59
CA ALA A 145 6.88 20.18 -10.71
C ALA A 145 7.78 19.14 -11.39
N TYR A 146 8.56 18.40 -10.59
CA TYR A 146 9.29 17.24 -11.09
C TYR A 146 8.33 16.15 -11.57
N LEU A 147 8.77 15.38 -12.57
CA LEU A 147 8.01 14.25 -13.10
C LEU A 147 7.82 13.17 -12.01
N GLU A 148 6.57 12.81 -11.75
CA GLU A 148 6.20 11.82 -10.74
C GLU A 148 5.84 10.46 -11.36
N GLU A 149 6.28 9.41 -10.68
CA GLU A 149 5.93 8.03 -10.99
C GLU A 149 5.20 7.42 -9.80
N ILE A 150 4.06 6.80 -10.08
CA ILE A 150 3.21 6.14 -9.10
C ILE A 150 3.24 4.64 -9.37
N PHE A 151 3.63 3.88 -8.35
CA PHE A 151 3.61 2.43 -8.35
C PHE A 151 2.54 1.94 -7.38
N THR A 152 1.56 1.19 -7.88
CA THR A 152 0.58 0.50 -7.03
C THR A 152 1.14 -0.85 -6.64
N ILE A 153 1.27 -1.07 -5.34
CA ILE A 153 1.71 -2.32 -4.74
C ILE A 153 0.49 -3.09 -4.25
N THR A 154 0.43 -4.37 -4.58
CA THR A 154 -0.58 -5.31 -4.12
C THR A 154 0.08 -6.33 -3.20
N CYS A 155 -0.51 -6.64 -2.05
CA CYS A 155 0.03 -7.59 -1.08
C CYS A 155 -1.07 -8.47 -0.47
N GLU A 156 -0.71 -9.68 -0.02
CA GLU A 156 -1.69 -10.63 0.49
C GLU A 156 -2.03 -10.44 1.97
N LYS A 157 -1.08 -9.91 2.74
CA LYS A 157 -1.26 -9.64 4.17
C LYS A 157 -0.72 -8.27 4.50
N PHE A 158 -1.43 -7.59 5.38
CA PHE A 158 -1.07 -6.29 5.90
C PHE A 158 -1.41 -6.27 7.39
N ASN A 159 -0.44 -5.98 8.24
CA ASN A 159 -0.61 -5.93 9.69
C ASN A 159 -0.01 -4.63 10.23
N ARG A 160 -0.71 -4.01 11.19
CA ARG A 160 -0.14 -2.92 11.98
C ARG A 160 0.45 -3.50 13.25
N THR A 161 1.75 -3.31 13.48
CA THR A 161 2.49 -3.91 14.61
C THR A 161 2.82 -2.92 15.73
N LYS A 162 2.62 -1.61 15.52
CA LYS A 162 2.82 -0.55 16.51
C LYS A 162 1.73 0.54 16.44
#